data_AF-A0A1F6BAJ0-F1
#
_entry.id   AF-A0A1F6BAJ0-F1
#
_cell.length_a   1.000
_cell.length_b   1.000
_cell.length_c   1.000
_cell.angle_alpha   90.00
_cell.angle_beta   90.00
_cell.angle_gamma   90.00
#
_symmetry.space_group_name_H-M   'P 1'
#
loop_
_entity.id
_entity.type
_entity.pdbx_description
1 polymer ?
#
loop_
_entity_poly.entity_id
_entity_poly.type
_entity_poly.pdbx_seq_one_letter_code
_entity_poly.pdbx_strand_id
1 'polypeptide(L)'
;MIKTASVPIKGMHCRSCELLIEGELCSIEGIKKVEVSQKRGLAEVAYEGKLNYEAVGSAIEGAGYSIGLPEKKPLFTRDFNVYQEILVFLIAVFLGYVLLDIFGIKIALPAVANHPSSLLIVLAIGLTAGFSTCMALIGGLVLGVSARFAEKHPLATPLEKFKPHLFFNLGRIVSYLFFGAIIGFAGSFFQLSGFGLGMLTVFVSMVMLLMGIQLTGLSPRLEDFKLTLPAGIGKLLRINSKKEVEYSNKNSALMGGLTFFLPCGFTQAMQLFAMTTGNPLSGALIMGTFALGTSPGLLGIGGLTSLVKGAFAQSFFRIAGVVVMFLSLFNLNNGLNLTGLNPRYANFQAKTDVLAADDNPTQIENGVQIIRMVQDAGGYNPKVFTVKKGIPVRWLIDSKDPNTCAASILADKIGVQKLLHPGENVIEFTPAQEEIIRFTCSMGMFSGSIRVVNEINSAQVQAAAPPDDTAVKTADSAAGACGSGGCGCGGGGQRQVQNTNITPVKAQTVQKQQFIKTVYTQNTDISPNAFEVKAGKAVRMEIDVRDNGSGCMATIAVPGLADNPQFLKKGETIVFEFTPEKTGEYPITCAMGVPRGIIKVV
;
A
#
# COMPACT_ATOMS: atom_id res chain seq x y z
N MET A 1 -63.65 15.97 6.96
CA MET A 1 -62.55 16.98 6.94
C MET A 1 -61.26 16.26 7.28
N ILE A 2 -60.32 16.20 6.35
CA ILE A 2 -59.06 15.46 6.53
C ILE A 2 -58.12 16.31 7.39
N LYS A 3 -57.58 15.72 8.46
CA LYS A 3 -56.61 16.35 9.36
C LYS A 3 -55.27 15.65 9.25
N THR A 4 -54.19 16.35 9.57
CA THR A 4 -52.83 15.82 9.56
C THR A 4 -52.25 15.83 10.97
N ALA A 5 -51.60 14.73 11.36
CA ALA A 5 -50.83 14.61 12.59
C ALA A 5 -49.40 14.19 12.28
N SER A 6 -48.44 14.77 13.01
CA SER A 6 -47.03 14.38 12.94
C SER A 6 -46.66 13.53 14.14
N VAL A 7 -46.19 12.31 13.88
CA VAL A 7 -45.78 11.35 14.91
C VAL A 7 -44.27 11.17 14.82
N PRO A 8 -43.49 11.59 15.84
CA PRO A 8 -42.05 11.38 15.85
C PRO A 8 -41.73 9.90 16.12
N ILE A 9 -40.83 9.31 15.33
CA ILE A 9 -40.50 7.88 15.41
C ILE A 9 -38.99 7.71 15.64
N LYS A 10 -38.65 6.95 16.67
CA LYS A 10 -37.30 6.57 17.07
C LYS A 10 -36.96 5.16 16.56
N GLY A 11 -35.72 4.98 16.10
CA GLY A 11 -35.19 3.69 15.63
C GLY A 11 -35.22 3.47 14.12
N MET A 12 -35.56 4.47 13.30
CA MET A 12 -35.52 4.32 11.83
C MET A 12 -34.10 4.44 11.27
N HIS A 13 -33.64 3.42 10.54
CA HIS A 13 -32.27 3.33 10.01
C HIS A 13 -32.17 3.29 8.48
N CYS A 14 -33.27 3.03 7.77
CA CYS A 14 -33.26 2.97 6.31
C CYS A 14 -34.62 3.26 5.70
N ARG A 15 -34.64 3.42 4.37
CA ARG A 15 -35.87 3.57 3.58
C ARG A 15 -36.82 2.37 3.68
N SER A 16 -36.31 1.18 4.02
CA SER A 16 -37.18 0.04 4.30
C SER A 16 -37.95 0.20 5.61
N CYS A 17 -37.42 0.96 6.58
CA CYS A 17 -38.16 1.34 7.79
C CYS A 17 -39.38 2.22 7.44
N GLU A 18 -39.20 3.17 6.51
CA GLU A 18 -40.29 4.04 6.03
C GLU A 18 -41.43 3.19 5.47
N LEU A 19 -41.11 2.27 4.55
CA LEU A 19 -42.11 1.42 3.89
C LEU A 19 -42.84 0.46 4.86
N LEU A 20 -42.12 -0.09 5.85
CA LEU A 20 -42.72 -0.98 6.84
C LEU A 20 -43.73 -0.22 7.71
N ILE A 21 -43.33 0.95 8.22
CA ILE A 21 -44.18 1.80 9.06
C ILE A 21 -45.35 2.38 8.26
N GLU A 22 -45.15 2.77 7.00
CA GLU A 22 -46.24 3.21 6.11
C GLU A 22 -47.29 2.13 5.93
N GLY A 23 -46.87 0.86 5.76
CA GLY A 23 -47.77 -0.29 5.63
C GLY A 23 -48.65 -0.49 6.86
N GLU A 24 -48.02 -0.56 8.04
CA GLU A 24 -48.71 -0.77 9.32
C GLU A 24 -49.65 0.40 9.67
N LEU A 25 -49.22 1.65 9.45
CA LEU A 25 -50.06 2.81 9.70
C LEU A 25 -51.21 2.94 8.69
N CYS A 26 -51.03 2.52 7.43
CA CYS A 26 -52.13 2.50 6.46
C CYS A 26 -53.19 1.43 6.78
N SER A 27 -52.86 0.43 7.61
CA SER A 27 -53.80 -0.62 7.99
C SER A 27 -54.79 -0.17 9.08
N ILE A 28 -54.55 0.97 9.72
CA ILE A 28 -55.40 1.53 10.76
C ILE A 28 -56.62 2.22 10.14
N GLU A 29 -57.80 1.86 10.64
CA GLU A 29 -59.06 2.42 10.18
C GLU A 29 -59.13 3.95 10.39
N GLY A 30 -59.54 4.69 9.36
CA GLY A 30 -59.63 6.16 9.39
C GLY A 30 -58.39 6.90 8.89
N ILE A 31 -57.26 6.21 8.65
CA ILE A 31 -56.08 6.80 8.00
C ILE A 31 -56.24 6.74 6.46
N LYS A 32 -56.04 7.88 5.78
CA LYS A 32 -56.18 8.02 4.32
C LYS A 32 -54.85 8.04 3.59
N LYS A 33 -53.82 8.62 4.21
CA LYS A 33 -52.48 8.73 3.64
C LYS A 33 -51.46 8.76 4.77
N VAL A 34 -50.35 8.06 4.59
CA VAL A 34 -49.20 8.10 5.48
C VAL A 34 -47.97 8.44 4.65
N GLU A 35 -47.12 9.32 5.17
CA GLU A 35 -45.82 9.64 4.61
C GLU A 35 -44.77 9.58 5.72
N VAL A 36 -43.90 8.57 5.68
CA VAL A 36 -42.87 8.37 6.71
C VAL A 36 -41.53 8.84 6.17
N SER A 37 -40.80 9.60 6.98
CA SER A 37 -39.48 10.08 6.62
C SER A 37 -38.45 9.72 7.69
N GLN A 38 -37.57 8.77 7.35
CA GLN A 38 -36.41 8.42 8.17
C GLN A 38 -35.49 9.63 8.34
N LYS A 39 -35.32 10.43 7.28
CA LYS A 39 -34.48 11.63 7.32
C LYS A 39 -35.00 12.69 8.29
N ARG A 40 -36.33 12.83 8.41
CA ARG A 40 -36.98 13.75 9.36
C ARG A 40 -37.24 13.12 10.74
N GLY A 41 -37.21 11.80 10.85
CA GLY A 41 -37.54 11.08 12.07
C GLY A 41 -39.03 11.15 12.45
N LEU A 42 -39.92 11.28 11.47
CA LEU A 42 -41.36 11.47 11.70
C LEU A 42 -42.24 10.85 10.62
N ALA A 43 -43.45 10.48 11.01
CA ALA A 43 -44.55 10.06 10.15
C ALA A 43 -45.62 11.16 10.10
N GLU A 44 -45.98 11.58 8.89
CA GLU A 44 -47.13 12.46 8.65
C GLU A 44 -48.33 11.61 8.27
N VAL A 45 -49.35 11.63 9.13
CA VAL A 45 -50.55 10.81 8.99
C VAL A 45 -51.72 11.73 8.66
N ALA A 46 -52.31 11.55 7.49
CA ALA A 46 -53.57 12.20 7.11
C ALA A 46 -54.74 11.26 7.42
N TYR A 47 -55.67 11.72 8.27
CA TYR A 47 -56.77 10.91 8.78
C TYR A 47 -58.11 11.66 8.74
N GLU A 48 -59.18 10.90 8.79
CA GLU A 48 -60.55 11.40 8.81
C GLU A 48 -61.23 11.02 10.13
N GLY A 49 -61.94 11.97 10.75
CA GLY A 49 -62.56 11.75 12.06
C GLY A 49 -61.58 11.93 13.23
N LYS A 50 -61.46 10.91 14.09
CA LYS A 50 -60.66 10.95 15.33
C LYS A 50 -59.53 9.91 15.23
N LEU A 51 -58.28 10.36 15.33
CA LEU A 51 -57.11 9.48 15.28
C LEU A 51 -56.99 8.70 16.58
N ASN A 52 -56.91 7.37 16.49
CA ASN A 52 -56.62 6.51 17.64
C ASN A 52 -55.10 6.48 17.87
N TYR A 53 -54.62 7.31 18.79
CA TYR A 53 -53.18 7.41 19.12
C TYR A 53 -52.62 6.11 19.71
N GLU A 54 -53.43 5.32 20.41
CA GLU A 54 -53.01 4.06 21.00
C GLU A 54 -52.80 2.99 19.91
N ALA A 55 -53.71 2.91 18.93
CA ALA A 55 -53.53 2.04 17.77
C ALA A 55 -52.32 2.44 16.90
N VAL A 56 -52.08 3.74 16.75
CA VAL A 56 -50.88 4.26 16.06
C VAL A 56 -49.60 3.87 16.82
N GLY A 57 -49.61 3.97 18.15
CA GLY A 57 -48.52 3.50 19.01
C GLY A 57 -48.26 2.01 18.86
N SER A 58 -49.30 1.18 19.01
CA SER A 58 -49.19 -0.27 18.88
C SER A 58 -48.75 -0.72 17.48
N ALA A 59 -49.15 -0.02 16.42
CA ALA A 59 -48.69 -0.31 15.06
C ALA A 59 -47.19 0.01 14.88
N ILE A 60 -46.73 1.13 15.44
CA ILE A 60 -45.30 1.52 15.41
C ILE A 60 -44.46 0.55 16.26
N GLU A 61 -44.96 0.13 17.41
CA GLU A 61 -44.32 -0.85 18.28
C GLU A 61 -44.33 -2.27 17.69
N GLY A 62 -45.44 -2.67 17.06
CA GLY A 62 -45.56 -3.93 16.32
C GLY A 62 -44.62 -4.01 15.11
N ALA A 63 -44.31 -2.85 14.51
CA ALA A 63 -43.29 -2.70 13.48
C ALA A 63 -41.84 -2.74 14.03
N GLY A 64 -41.65 -2.79 15.35
CA GLY A 64 -40.35 -2.83 16.02
C GLY A 64 -39.71 -1.46 16.30
N TYR A 65 -40.51 -0.37 16.29
CA TYR A 65 -40.04 1.00 16.55
C TYR A 65 -40.68 1.60 17.80
N SER A 66 -40.23 2.79 18.20
CA SER A 66 -40.79 3.51 19.36
C SER A 66 -41.18 4.94 18.99
N ILE A 67 -42.20 5.49 19.64
CA ILE A 67 -42.56 6.90 19.48
C ILE A 67 -41.56 7.76 20.24
N GLY A 68 -40.95 8.75 19.59
CA GLY A 68 -39.99 9.65 20.22
C GLY A 68 -39.18 10.49 19.25
N LEU A 69 -38.62 11.59 19.74
CA LEU A 69 -37.74 12.45 18.95
C LEU A 69 -36.43 11.71 18.61
N PRO A 70 -35.93 11.80 17.37
CA PRO A 70 -34.66 11.22 17.00
C PRO A 70 -33.53 11.91 17.77
N GLU A 71 -32.80 11.15 18.59
CA GLU A 71 -31.59 11.64 19.25
C GLU A 71 -30.51 11.96 18.20
N LYS A 72 -29.80 13.09 18.36
CA LYS A 72 -28.66 13.42 17.50
C LYS A 72 -27.55 12.40 17.72
N LYS A 73 -27.35 11.52 16.74
CA LYS A 73 -26.26 10.54 16.76
C LYS A 73 -24.90 11.26 16.89
N PRO A 74 -24.00 10.83 17.80
CA PRO A 74 -22.69 11.43 17.95
C PRO A 74 -21.80 11.14 16.74
N LEU A 75 -20.81 12.02 16.49
CA LEU A 75 -19.84 11.86 15.40
C LEU A 75 -18.94 10.64 15.59
N PHE A 76 -18.64 10.29 16.85
CA PHE A 76 -17.94 9.08 17.24
C PHE A 76 -18.82 8.27 18.20
N THR A 77 -18.80 6.95 18.07
CA THR A 77 -19.49 6.06 19.01
C THR A 77 -18.96 6.25 20.43
N ARG A 78 -19.85 6.15 21.42
CA ARG A 78 -19.48 6.15 22.84
C ARG A 78 -19.36 4.74 23.41
N ASP A 79 -19.57 3.72 22.58
CA ASP A 79 -19.46 2.33 22.98
C ASP A 79 -17.99 1.94 23.14
N PHE A 80 -17.56 1.76 24.39
CA PHE A 80 -16.18 1.40 24.72
C PHE A 80 -15.79 0.02 24.19
N ASN A 81 -16.76 -0.89 23.99
CA ASN A 81 -16.49 -2.22 23.44
C ASN A 81 -15.94 -2.14 22.01
N VAL A 82 -16.38 -1.15 21.23
CA VAL A 82 -15.88 -0.91 19.87
C VAL A 82 -14.39 -0.60 19.90
N TYR A 83 -13.97 0.29 20.80
CA TYR A 83 -12.56 0.67 20.95
C TYR A 83 -11.71 -0.48 21.51
N GLN A 84 -12.26 -1.23 22.47
CA GLN A 84 -11.57 -2.37 23.06
C GLN A 84 -11.31 -3.47 22.03
N GLU A 85 -12.29 -3.82 21.18
CA GLU A 85 -12.10 -4.81 20.12
C GLU A 85 -11.05 -4.38 19.09
N ILE A 86 -11.08 -3.10 18.69
CA ILE A 86 -10.07 -2.54 17.77
C ILE A 86 -8.68 -2.62 18.40
N LEU A 87 -8.54 -2.24 19.67
CA LEU A 87 -7.26 -2.26 20.38
C LEU A 87 -6.73 -3.70 20.53
N VAL A 88 -7.58 -4.65 20.91
CA VAL A 88 -7.21 -6.07 21.01
C VAL A 88 -6.74 -6.61 19.67
N PHE A 89 -7.41 -6.25 18.57
CA PHE A 89 -6.99 -6.66 17.24
C PHE A 89 -5.62 -6.07 16.86
N LEU A 90 -5.39 -4.78 17.11
CA LEU A 90 -4.09 -4.15 16.83
C LEU A 90 -2.96 -4.79 17.64
N ILE A 91 -3.21 -5.10 18.91
CA ILE A 91 -2.26 -5.82 19.76
C ILE A 91 -2.01 -7.24 19.21
N ALA A 92 -3.05 -7.96 18.80
CA ALA A 92 -2.92 -9.30 18.23
C ALA A 92 -2.10 -9.30 16.92
N VAL A 93 -2.33 -8.33 16.03
CA VAL A 93 -1.55 -8.16 14.80
C VAL A 93 -0.09 -7.82 15.13
N PHE A 94 0.14 -6.91 16.08
CA PHE A 94 1.48 -6.54 16.52
C PHE A 94 2.24 -7.72 17.13
N LEU A 95 1.60 -8.46 18.05
CA LEU A 95 2.16 -9.67 18.64
C LEU A 95 2.42 -10.74 17.59
N GLY A 96 1.50 -10.94 16.63
CA GLY A 96 1.70 -11.85 15.51
C GLY A 96 2.92 -11.48 14.67
N TYR A 97 3.10 -10.19 14.37
CA TYR A 97 4.28 -9.68 13.67
C TYR A 97 5.58 -9.93 14.45
N VAL A 98 5.60 -9.60 15.74
CA VAL A 98 6.77 -9.83 16.63
C VAL A 98 7.09 -11.33 16.72
N LEU A 99 6.06 -12.18 16.84
CA LEU A 99 6.25 -13.63 16.91
C LEU A 99 6.87 -14.16 15.61
N LEU A 100 6.38 -13.71 14.46
CA LEU A 100 6.91 -14.10 13.16
C LEU A 100 8.35 -13.63 12.95
N ASP A 101 8.68 -12.42 13.42
CA ASP A 101 10.07 -11.89 13.42
C ASP A 101 11.00 -12.72 14.33
N ILE A 102 10.54 -13.09 15.54
CA ILE A 102 11.29 -13.96 16.48
C ILE A 102 11.58 -15.34 15.85
N PHE A 103 10.62 -15.92 15.14
CA PHE A 103 10.81 -17.20 14.46
C PHE A 103 11.64 -17.09 13.17
N GLY A 104 12.17 -15.90 12.84
CA GLY A 104 12.90 -15.66 11.60
C GLY A 104 12.04 -15.83 10.35
N ILE A 105 10.72 -15.98 10.52
CA ILE A 105 9.73 -15.98 9.46
C ILE A 105 9.52 -14.52 9.11
N LYS A 106 10.41 -13.99 8.27
CA LYS A 106 10.14 -12.73 7.61
C LYS A 106 8.85 -12.93 6.83
N ILE A 107 7.75 -12.39 7.35
CA ILE A 107 6.59 -12.09 6.53
C ILE A 107 7.15 -11.05 5.55
N ALA A 108 7.68 -11.53 4.42
CA ALA A 108 7.36 -10.84 3.21
C ALA A 108 5.83 -10.84 3.23
N LEU A 109 5.22 -9.77 3.78
CA LEU A 109 3.94 -9.25 3.29
C LEU A 109 4.18 -9.39 1.81
N PRO A 110 3.60 -10.39 1.14
CA PRO A 110 4.04 -10.62 -0.20
C PRO A 110 3.66 -9.29 -0.85
N ALA A 111 4.68 -8.56 -1.29
CA ALA A 111 4.52 -7.76 -2.46
C ALA A 111 4.15 -8.84 -3.48
N VAL A 112 2.86 -9.23 -3.51
CA VAL A 112 2.29 -10.20 -4.46
C VAL A 112 2.16 -9.45 -5.78
N ALA A 113 3.25 -8.85 -6.15
CA ALA A 113 3.54 -8.41 -7.46
C ALA A 113 4.68 -9.40 -7.75
N ASN A 114 4.25 -10.60 -8.16
CA ASN A 114 4.95 -11.43 -9.11
C ASN A 114 4.51 -10.96 -10.50
N HIS A 115 5.37 -11.03 -11.50
CA HIS A 115 5.09 -10.58 -12.86
C HIS A 115 3.83 -11.29 -13.31
N PRO A 116 2.74 -10.59 -13.60
CA PRO A 116 1.58 -11.25 -14.17
C PRO A 116 1.80 -11.45 -15.69
N SER A 117 3.02 -11.82 -16.10
CA SER A 117 3.29 -12.27 -17.47
C SER A 117 2.61 -13.63 -17.74
N SER A 118 2.37 -14.42 -16.68
CA SER A 118 1.56 -15.63 -16.76
C SER A 118 0.20 -15.46 -16.09
N LEU A 119 -0.85 -15.99 -16.74
CA LEU A 119 -2.19 -16.07 -16.16
C LEU A 119 -2.21 -16.87 -14.85
N LEU A 120 -1.25 -17.77 -14.64
CA LEU A 120 -1.10 -18.53 -13.39
C LEU A 120 -0.76 -17.61 -12.20
N ILE A 121 0.09 -16.61 -12.41
CA ILE A 121 0.41 -15.62 -11.38
C ILE A 121 -0.80 -14.73 -11.10
N VAL A 122 -1.52 -14.31 -12.15
CA VAL A 122 -2.79 -13.57 -12.00
C VAL A 122 -3.82 -14.37 -11.20
N LEU A 123 -3.90 -15.69 -11.45
CA LEU A 123 -4.77 -16.60 -10.72
C LEU A 123 -4.35 -16.69 -9.24
N ALA A 124 -3.05 -16.81 -8.94
CA ALA A 124 -2.53 -16.85 -7.59
C ALA A 124 -2.73 -15.53 -6.82
N ILE A 125 -2.58 -14.39 -7.50
CA ILE A 125 -2.93 -13.07 -6.97
C ILE A 125 -4.42 -13.01 -6.66
N GLY A 126 -5.27 -13.49 -7.57
CA GLY A 126 -6.71 -13.61 -7.36
C GLY A 126 -7.05 -14.48 -6.15
N LEU A 127 -6.41 -15.64 -6.01
CA LEU A 127 -6.59 -16.55 -4.87
C LEU A 127 -6.25 -15.85 -3.57
N THR A 128 -5.07 -15.24 -3.50
CA THR A 128 -4.61 -14.49 -2.32
C THR A 128 -5.57 -13.34 -1.99
N ALA A 129 -6.00 -12.57 -3.00
CA ALA A 129 -6.96 -11.49 -2.83
C ALA A 129 -8.32 -11.99 -2.32
N GLY A 130 -8.75 -13.17 -2.77
CA GLY A 130 -10.00 -13.83 -2.33
C GLY A 130 -10.03 -14.16 -0.84
N PHE A 131 -8.86 -14.37 -0.21
CA PHE A 131 -8.70 -14.61 1.23
C PHE A 131 -8.19 -13.38 2.00
N SER A 132 -8.07 -12.22 1.35
CA SER A 132 -7.57 -10.98 1.94
C SER A 132 -8.70 -9.97 2.22
N THR A 133 -8.40 -8.68 2.27
CA THR A 133 -9.33 -7.58 2.56
C THR A 133 -10.53 -7.51 1.60
N CYS A 134 -10.38 -7.99 0.35
CA CYS A 134 -11.48 -8.09 -0.61
C CYS A 134 -12.60 -9.00 -0.12
N MET A 135 -12.28 -10.02 0.66
CA MET A 135 -13.23 -10.95 1.29
C MET A 135 -14.20 -10.19 2.18
N ALA A 136 -13.76 -9.17 2.89
CA ALA A 136 -14.64 -8.45 3.80
C ALA A 136 -15.66 -7.55 3.08
N LEU A 137 -15.20 -6.82 2.07
CA LEU A 137 -16.08 -5.93 1.29
C LEU A 137 -17.01 -6.72 0.38
N ILE A 138 -16.45 -7.59 -0.48
CA ILE A 138 -17.22 -8.34 -1.46
C ILE A 138 -18.00 -9.47 -0.76
N GLY A 139 -17.42 -10.10 0.25
CA GLY A 139 -18.10 -11.12 1.05
C GLY A 139 -19.30 -10.58 1.81
N GLY A 140 -19.21 -9.37 2.39
CA GLY A 140 -20.38 -8.72 3.01
C GLY A 140 -21.52 -8.51 2.02
N LEU A 141 -21.21 -8.12 0.77
CA LEU A 141 -22.21 -7.96 -0.28
C LEU A 141 -22.84 -9.30 -0.70
N VAL A 142 -22.01 -10.32 -0.92
CA VAL A 142 -22.47 -11.68 -1.25
C VAL A 142 -23.36 -12.22 -0.13
N LEU A 143 -22.96 -12.01 1.12
CA LEU A 143 -23.72 -12.44 2.29
C LEU A 143 -25.05 -11.71 2.43
N GLY A 144 -25.09 -10.41 2.19
CA GLY A 144 -26.35 -9.66 2.19
C GLY A 144 -27.36 -10.21 1.15
N VAL A 145 -26.87 -10.62 -0.02
CA VAL A 145 -27.72 -11.25 -1.06
C VAL A 145 -28.16 -12.65 -0.64
N SER A 146 -27.26 -13.46 -0.10
CA SER A 146 -27.55 -14.83 0.32
C SER A 146 -28.44 -14.92 1.57
N ALA A 147 -28.25 -14.03 2.55
CA ALA A 147 -29.08 -13.95 3.75
C ALA A 147 -30.53 -13.63 3.39
N ARG A 148 -30.76 -12.66 2.48
CA ARG A 148 -32.10 -12.34 1.97
C ARG A 148 -32.75 -13.51 1.24
N PHE A 149 -31.96 -14.31 0.51
CA PHE A 149 -32.46 -15.54 -0.11
C PHE A 149 -32.84 -16.60 0.92
N ALA A 150 -31.98 -16.81 1.93
CA ALA A 150 -32.20 -17.79 2.98
C ALA A 150 -33.41 -17.45 3.89
N GLU A 151 -33.63 -16.15 4.18
CA GLU A 151 -34.81 -15.67 4.92
C GLU A 151 -36.12 -15.93 4.17
N LYS A 152 -36.15 -15.68 2.85
CA LYS A 152 -37.35 -15.93 2.03
C LYS A 152 -37.57 -17.41 1.70
N HIS A 153 -36.51 -18.23 1.73
CA HIS A 153 -36.57 -19.67 1.46
C HIS A 153 -36.03 -20.50 2.64
N PRO A 154 -36.72 -20.49 3.80
CA PRO A 154 -36.24 -21.17 5.01
C PRO A 154 -36.12 -22.69 4.82
N LEU A 155 -37.02 -23.29 4.04
CA LEU A 155 -37.07 -24.72 3.71
C LEU A 155 -36.17 -25.14 2.53
N ALA A 156 -35.46 -24.20 1.90
CA ALA A 156 -34.57 -24.54 0.78
C ALA A 156 -33.39 -25.40 1.23
N THR A 157 -32.99 -26.30 0.35
CA THR A 157 -31.85 -27.20 0.58
C THR A 157 -30.55 -26.40 0.68
N PRO A 158 -29.50 -26.94 1.34
CA PRO A 158 -28.19 -26.29 1.41
C PRO A 158 -27.62 -25.92 0.02
N LEU A 159 -27.88 -26.76 -0.99
CA LEU A 159 -27.45 -26.54 -2.37
C LEU A 159 -28.18 -25.35 -3.03
N GLU A 160 -29.48 -25.21 -2.78
CA GLU A 160 -30.28 -24.07 -3.25
C GLU A 160 -29.85 -22.78 -2.56
N LYS A 161 -29.54 -22.83 -1.27
CA LYS A 161 -29.00 -21.68 -0.51
C LYS A 161 -27.62 -21.24 -1.02
N PHE A 162 -26.90 -22.09 -1.75
CA PHE A 162 -25.63 -21.78 -2.38
C PHE A 162 -25.76 -21.13 -3.77
N LYS A 163 -26.92 -21.30 -4.44
CA LYS A 163 -27.22 -20.75 -5.77
C LYS A 163 -26.95 -19.23 -5.88
N PRO A 164 -27.29 -18.37 -4.90
CA PRO A 164 -26.92 -16.96 -4.91
C PRO A 164 -25.43 -16.69 -5.11
N HIS A 165 -24.57 -17.45 -4.44
CA HIS A 165 -23.12 -17.30 -4.51
C HIS A 165 -22.58 -17.64 -5.90
N LEU A 166 -23.16 -18.66 -6.54
CA LEU A 166 -22.76 -19.07 -7.89
C LEU A 166 -23.13 -18.02 -8.93
N PHE A 167 -24.38 -17.53 -8.92
CA PHE A 167 -24.81 -16.47 -9.84
C PHE A 167 -24.02 -15.17 -9.63
N PHE A 168 -23.71 -14.83 -8.38
CA PHE A 168 -22.87 -13.68 -8.06
C PHE A 168 -21.48 -13.80 -8.70
N ASN A 169 -20.76 -14.89 -8.45
CA ASN A 169 -19.41 -15.08 -8.98
C ASN A 169 -19.41 -15.23 -10.51
N LEU A 170 -20.43 -15.87 -11.09
CA LEU A 170 -20.57 -15.95 -12.54
C LEU A 170 -20.75 -14.57 -13.17
N GLY A 171 -21.65 -13.75 -12.63
CA GLY A 171 -21.84 -12.36 -13.08
C GLY A 171 -20.57 -11.53 -12.94
N ARG A 172 -19.82 -11.75 -11.85
CA ARG A 172 -18.52 -11.12 -11.61
C ARG A 172 -17.48 -11.52 -12.67
N ILE A 173 -17.30 -12.81 -12.95
CA ILE A 173 -16.33 -13.29 -13.95
C ILE A 173 -16.66 -12.75 -15.34
N VAL A 174 -17.94 -12.83 -15.75
CA VAL A 174 -18.39 -12.32 -17.06
C VAL A 174 -18.16 -10.82 -17.18
N SER A 175 -18.50 -10.05 -16.14
CA SER A 175 -18.28 -8.60 -16.11
C SER A 175 -16.80 -8.23 -16.15
N TYR A 176 -15.95 -8.97 -15.44
CA TYR A 176 -14.50 -8.73 -15.41
C TYR A 176 -13.85 -9.07 -16.76
N LEU A 177 -14.29 -10.14 -17.45
CA LEU A 177 -13.88 -10.42 -18.83
C LEU A 177 -14.27 -9.27 -19.76
N PHE A 178 -15.52 -8.81 -19.70
CA PHE A 178 -16.05 -7.76 -20.57
C PHE A 178 -15.38 -6.40 -20.33
N PHE A 179 -15.39 -5.90 -19.10
CA PHE A 179 -14.76 -4.62 -18.80
C PHE A 179 -13.23 -4.69 -18.85
N GLY A 180 -12.64 -5.87 -18.57
CA GLY A 180 -11.22 -6.15 -18.80
C GLY A 180 -10.83 -5.96 -20.27
N ALA A 181 -11.66 -6.44 -21.20
CA ALA A 181 -11.46 -6.20 -22.63
C ALA A 181 -11.51 -4.72 -22.98
N ILE A 182 -12.49 -3.98 -22.42
CA ILE A 182 -12.66 -2.55 -22.66
C ILE A 182 -11.45 -1.75 -22.16
N ILE A 183 -10.97 -2.00 -20.95
CA ILE A 183 -9.82 -1.26 -20.40
C ILE A 183 -8.50 -1.66 -21.08
N GLY A 184 -8.35 -2.94 -21.47
CA GLY A 184 -7.20 -3.41 -22.25
C GLY A 184 -7.17 -2.77 -23.63
N PHE A 185 -8.33 -2.64 -24.29
CA PHE A 185 -8.47 -1.87 -25.52
C PHE A 185 -8.14 -0.39 -25.30
N ALA A 186 -8.72 0.23 -24.27
CA ALA A 186 -8.51 1.65 -23.97
C ALA A 186 -7.02 1.97 -23.76
N GLY A 187 -6.26 1.06 -23.14
CA GLY A 187 -4.82 1.22 -22.94
C GLY A 187 -3.99 1.33 -24.22
N SER A 188 -4.52 0.93 -25.39
CA SER A 188 -3.83 1.14 -26.68
C SER A 188 -3.83 2.60 -27.16
N PHE A 189 -4.73 3.43 -26.62
CA PHE A 189 -4.86 4.85 -26.97
C PHE A 189 -4.79 5.79 -25.76
N PHE A 190 -5.02 5.30 -24.55
CA PHE A 190 -5.01 6.06 -23.31
C PHE A 190 -3.81 5.68 -22.43
N GLN A 191 -2.77 6.50 -22.49
CA GLN A 191 -1.76 6.58 -21.43
C GLN A 191 -2.25 7.64 -20.43
N LEU A 192 -2.92 7.22 -19.36
CA LEU A 192 -3.27 8.17 -18.29
C LEU A 192 -1.98 8.75 -17.71
N SER A 193 -1.92 10.08 -17.58
CA SER A 193 -0.82 10.73 -16.85
C SER A 193 -0.82 10.27 -15.38
N GLY A 194 0.34 10.30 -14.74
CA GLY A 194 0.46 10.07 -13.29
C GLY A 194 -0.44 10.97 -12.47
N PHE A 195 -0.67 12.21 -12.92
CA PHE A 195 -1.68 13.07 -12.30
C PHE A 195 -3.10 12.48 -12.36
N GLY A 196 -3.53 12.00 -13.53
CA GLY A 196 -4.87 11.40 -13.70
C GLY A 196 -5.04 10.13 -12.87
N LEU A 197 -4.04 9.25 -12.89
CA LEU A 197 -3.98 8.04 -12.05
C LEU A 197 -4.02 8.40 -10.57
N GLY A 198 -3.23 9.38 -10.14
CA GLY A 198 -3.20 9.82 -8.75
C GLY A 198 -4.53 10.39 -8.26
N MET A 199 -5.19 11.23 -9.06
CA MET A 199 -6.52 11.78 -8.72
C MET A 199 -7.57 10.68 -8.60
N LEU A 200 -7.55 9.70 -9.52
CA LEU A 200 -8.44 8.54 -9.46
C LEU A 200 -8.18 7.72 -8.18
N THR A 201 -6.92 7.43 -7.87
CA THR A 201 -6.53 6.69 -6.66
C THR A 201 -6.94 7.45 -5.38
N VAL A 202 -6.78 8.77 -5.33
CA VAL A 202 -7.24 9.61 -4.20
C VAL A 202 -8.75 9.52 -4.02
N PHE A 203 -9.52 9.69 -5.09
CA PHE A 203 -10.98 9.62 -5.06
C PHE A 203 -11.46 8.25 -4.55
N VAL A 204 -10.91 7.19 -5.13
CA VAL A 204 -11.15 5.80 -4.74
C VAL A 204 -10.81 5.56 -3.27
N SER A 205 -9.67 6.06 -2.81
CA SER A 205 -9.22 5.91 -1.42
C SER A 205 -10.15 6.62 -0.45
N MET A 206 -10.70 7.78 -0.82
CA MET A 206 -11.69 8.50 -0.02
C MET A 206 -13.01 7.72 0.12
N VAL A 207 -13.47 7.09 -0.96
CA VAL A 207 -14.66 6.21 -0.93
C VAL A 207 -14.39 4.98 -0.06
N MET A 208 -13.23 4.33 -0.22
CA MET A 208 -12.83 3.19 0.62
C MET A 208 -12.72 3.56 2.10
N LEU A 209 -12.18 4.73 2.41
CA LEU A 209 -12.07 5.23 3.78
C LEU A 209 -13.45 5.42 4.41
N LEU A 210 -14.39 6.01 3.66
CA LEU A 210 -15.77 6.19 4.11
C LEU A 210 -16.45 4.83 4.36
N MET A 211 -16.29 3.87 3.46
CA MET A 211 -16.81 2.51 3.65
C MET A 211 -16.16 1.79 4.83
N GLY A 212 -14.85 1.95 5.04
CA GLY A 212 -14.14 1.39 6.19
C GLY A 212 -14.68 1.94 7.51
N ILE A 213 -14.88 3.26 7.61
CA ILE A 213 -15.48 3.91 8.78
C ILE A 213 -16.89 3.37 9.05
N GLN A 214 -17.70 3.18 8.00
CA GLN A 214 -19.05 2.59 8.13
C GLN A 214 -19.00 1.15 8.65
N LEU A 215 -18.05 0.33 8.19
CA LEU A 215 -17.90 -1.06 8.64
C LEU A 215 -17.40 -1.17 10.10
N THR A 216 -16.60 -0.22 10.57
CA THR A 216 -16.13 -0.21 11.97
C THR A 216 -17.22 0.15 12.99
N GLY A 217 -18.26 0.87 12.55
CA GLY A 217 -19.24 1.49 13.45
C GLY A 217 -18.67 2.61 14.33
N LEU A 218 -17.49 3.15 13.96
CA LEU A 218 -16.85 4.24 14.70
C LEU A 218 -17.66 5.53 14.64
N SER A 219 -18.40 5.78 13.56
CA SER A 219 -19.19 7.00 13.38
C SER A 219 -20.66 6.69 13.05
N PRO A 220 -21.54 6.69 14.08
CA PRO A 220 -22.99 6.48 13.91
C PRO A 220 -23.66 7.47 12.94
N ARG A 221 -23.01 8.63 12.71
CA ARG A 221 -23.46 9.65 11.75
C ARG A 221 -23.12 9.29 10.29
N LEU A 222 -21.98 8.64 10.06
CA LEU A 222 -21.57 8.20 8.72
C LEU A 222 -22.23 6.87 8.30
N GLU A 223 -22.67 6.04 9.25
CA GLU A 223 -23.46 4.82 8.96
C GLU A 223 -24.74 5.12 8.16
N ASP A 224 -25.36 6.28 8.39
CA ASP A 224 -26.56 6.70 7.67
C ASP A 224 -26.26 7.29 6.29
N PHE A 225 -24.99 7.59 5.98
CA PHE A 225 -24.59 8.13 4.69
C PHE A 225 -24.58 7.04 3.61
N LYS A 226 -25.73 6.85 2.97
CA LYS A 226 -25.89 5.88 1.87
C LYS A 226 -25.68 6.60 0.54
N LEU A 227 -24.66 6.18 -0.21
CA LEU A 227 -24.47 6.63 -1.60
C LEU A 227 -25.55 5.99 -2.48
N THR A 228 -26.77 6.51 -2.42
CA THR A 228 -27.89 6.00 -3.22
C THR A 228 -27.71 6.42 -4.66
N LEU A 229 -27.95 5.49 -5.60
CA LEU A 229 -27.97 5.83 -7.02
C LEU A 229 -28.99 6.96 -7.29
N PRO A 230 -28.62 7.97 -8.09
CA PRO A 230 -29.56 8.99 -8.54
C PRO A 230 -30.79 8.35 -9.17
N ALA A 231 -31.97 8.95 -8.94
CA ALA A 231 -33.25 8.41 -9.43
C ALA A 231 -33.27 8.17 -10.95
N GLY A 232 -32.51 8.94 -11.74
CA GLY A 232 -32.35 8.75 -13.18
C GLY A 232 -31.67 7.44 -13.57
N ILE A 233 -30.59 7.07 -12.87
CA ILE A 233 -29.86 5.81 -13.12
C ILE A 233 -30.69 4.63 -12.61
N GLY A 234 -31.37 4.78 -11.47
CA GLY A 234 -32.31 3.76 -10.97
C GLY A 234 -33.43 3.46 -11.96
N LYS A 235 -33.94 4.49 -12.66
CA LYS A 235 -34.98 4.35 -13.69
C LYS A 235 -34.44 3.70 -14.97
N LEU A 236 -33.22 4.06 -15.39
CA LEU A 236 -32.53 3.46 -16.54
C LEU A 236 -32.21 1.97 -16.31
N LEU A 237 -31.78 1.61 -15.10
CA LEU A 237 -31.49 0.24 -14.69
C LEU A 237 -32.75 -0.57 -14.33
N ARG A 238 -33.96 -0.04 -14.57
CA ARG A 238 -35.25 -0.66 -14.19
C ARG A 238 -35.31 -1.10 -12.72
N ILE A 239 -34.62 -0.38 -11.83
CA ILE A 239 -34.78 -0.49 -10.37
C ILE A 239 -36.04 0.30 -9.98
N ASN A 240 -37.16 0.00 -10.63
CA ASN A 240 -38.45 0.61 -10.32
C ASN A 240 -39.09 -0.15 -9.16
N SER A 241 -38.95 0.47 -8.00
CA SER A 241 -39.84 0.35 -6.85
C SER A 241 -41.30 0.23 -7.30
N LYS A 242 -41.91 -0.97 -7.19
CA LYS A 242 -43.36 -1.23 -7.02
C LYS A 242 -43.78 -2.70 -7.23
N LYS A 243 -42.90 -3.59 -7.69
CA LYS A 243 -43.11 -5.03 -7.59
C LYS A 243 -41.90 -5.61 -6.87
N GLU A 244 -42.19 -6.35 -5.81
CA GLU A 244 -41.30 -7.03 -4.88
C GLU A 244 -39.80 -6.98 -5.18
N VAL A 245 -39.01 -6.58 -4.18
CA VAL A 245 -37.59 -6.89 -4.12
C VAL A 245 -37.45 -8.40 -3.87
N GLU A 246 -37.90 -9.19 -4.84
CA GLU A 246 -37.65 -10.60 -4.91
C GLU A 246 -36.17 -10.80 -5.23
N TYR A 247 -35.55 -11.71 -4.50
CA TYR A 247 -34.29 -12.27 -4.92
C TYR A 247 -34.46 -12.79 -6.35
N SER A 248 -33.65 -12.28 -7.26
CA SER A 248 -33.54 -12.80 -8.62
C SER A 248 -32.09 -13.18 -8.86
N ASN A 249 -31.87 -14.34 -9.47
CA ASN A 249 -30.54 -14.76 -9.92
C ASN A 249 -29.87 -13.68 -10.78
N LYS A 250 -30.66 -12.88 -11.52
CA LYS A 250 -30.19 -11.72 -12.29
C LYS A 250 -29.65 -10.61 -11.41
N ASN A 251 -30.31 -10.30 -10.28
CA ASN A 251 -29.87 -9.29 -9.33
C ASN A 251 -28.59 -9.72 -8.63
N SER A 252 -28.47 -11.01 -8.26
CA SER A 252 -27.22 -11.55 -7.69
C SER A 252 -26.05 -11.45 -8.67
N ALA A 253 -26.27 -11.86 -9.93
CA ALA A 253 -25.26 -11.74 -10.98
C ALA A 253 -24.89 -10.28 -11.29
N LEU A 254 -25.87 -9.37 -11.30
CA LEU A 254 -25.62 -7.95 -11.51
C LEU A 254 -24.79 -7.35 -10.37
N MET A 255 -25.12 -7.66 -9.11
CA MET A 255 -24.34 -7.23 -7.94
C MET A 255 -22.90 -7.76 -8.02
N GLY A 256 -22.72 -9.00 -8.45
CA GLY A 256 -21.42 -9.58 -8.75
C GLY A 256 -20.67 -8.82 -9.85
N GLY A 257 -21.33 -8.49 -10.95
CA GLY A 257 -20.72 -7.71 -12.05
C GLY A 257 -20.30 -6.30 -11.63
N LEU A 258 -21.13 -5.62 -10.84
CA LEU A 258 -20.84 -4.29 -10.32
C LEU A 258 -19.63 -4.24 -9.39
N THR A 259 -19.15 -5.38 -8.87
CA THR A 259 -17.91 -5.42 -8.09
C THR A 259 -16.67 -5.00 -8.88
N PHE A 260 -16.72 -5.00 -10.22
CA PHE A 260 -15.64 -4.46 -11.05
C PHE A 260 -15.37 -2.98 -10.75
N PHE A 261 -16.43 -2.23 -10.41
CA PHE A 261 -16.34 -0.80 -10.08
C PHE A 261 -16.09 -0.55 -8.60
N LEU A 262 -15.99 -1.60 -7.78
CA LEU A 262 -15.69 -1.43 -6.37
C LEU A 262 -14.21 -1.10 -6.20
N PRO A 263 -13.88 -0.01 -5.50
CA PRO A 263 -12.51 0.36 -5.26
C PRO A 263 -11.87 -0.66 -4.29
N CYS A 264 -11.12 -1.63 -4.82
CA CYS A 264 -10.24 -2.46 -4.00
C CYS A 264 -8.82 -2.49 -4.60
N GLY A 265 -7.80 -2.42 -3.75
CA GLY A 265 -6.40 -2.25 -4.18
C GLY A 265 -5.93 -3.32 -5.16
N PHE A 266 -6.30 -4.59 -4.92
CA PHE A 266 -5.97 -5.69 -5.83
C PHE A 266 -6.68 -5.58 -7.18
N THR A 267 -7.98 -5.23 -7.20
CA THR A 267 -8.71 -5.04 -8.47
C THR A 267 -8.16 -3.86 -9.25
N GLN A 268 -7.80 -2.75 -8.58
CA GLN A 268 -7.19 -1.58 -9.22
C GLN A 268 -5.83 -1.91 -9.84
N ALA A 269 -4.98 -2.64 -9.13
CA ALA A 269 -3.68 -3.06 -9.64
C ALA A 269 -3.84 -3.93 -10.90
N MET A 270 -4.79 -4.87 -10.89
CA MET A 270 -5.08 -5.71 -12.05
C MET A 270 -5.75 -4.94 -13.20
N GLN A 271 -6.62 -3.96 -12.90
CA GLN A 271 -7.24 -3.10 -13.91
C GLN A 271 -6.18 -2.23 -14.61
N LEU A 272 -5.27 -1.65 -13.83
CA LEU A 272 -4.16 -0.88 -14.37
C LEU A 272 -3.23 -1.78 -15.19
N PHE A 273 -2.88 -2.95 -14.67
CA PHE A 273 -2.07 -3.92 -15.40
C PHE A 273 -2.73 -4.34 -16.73
N ALA A 274 -4.02 -4.68 -16.71
CA ALA A 274 -4.82 -4.98 -17.89
C ALA A 274 -4.79 -3.83 -18.91
N MET A 275 -4.92 -2.58 -18.44
CA MET A 275 -4.79 -1.38 -19.28
C MET A 275 -3.39 -1.26 -19.88
N THR A 276 -2.32 -1.47 -19.11
CA THR A 276 -0.94 -1.39 -19.63
C THR A 276 -0.62 -2.43 -20.71
N THR A 277 -1.40 -3.51 -20.83
CA THR A 277 -1.20 -4.49 -21.91
C THR A 277 -1.52 -3.94 -23.29
N GLY A 278 -2.35 -2.89 -23.39
CA GLY A 278 -2.81 -2.33 -24.67
C GLY A 278 -3.55 -3.32 -25.57
N ASN A 279 -3.93 -4.50 -25.06
CA ASN A 279 -4.55 -5.57 -25.83
C ASN A 279 -5.89 -5.97 -25.18
N PRO A 280 -7.01 -5.94 -25.93
CA PRO A 280 -8.33 -6.30 -25.38
C PRO A 280 -8.39 -7.73 -24.85
N LEU A 281 -7.81 -8.70 -25.57
CA LEU A 281 -7.85 -10.10 -25.18
C LEU A 281 -7.01 -10.35 -23.93
N SER A 282 -5.81 -9.79 -23.86
CA SER A 282 -4.98 -9.87 -22.66
C SER A 282 -5.65 -9.23 -21.45
N GLY A 283 -6.23 -8.03 -21.61
CA GLY A 283 -6.98 -7.36 -20.55
C GLY A 283 -8.19 -8.17 -20.06
N ALA A 284 -8.93 -8.81 -20.97
CA ALA A 284 -10.02 -9.71 -20.63
C ALA A 284 -9.54 -10.92 -19.81
N LEU A 285 -8.51 -11.62 -20.31
CA LEU A 285 -7.98 -12.82 -19.67
C LEU A 285 -7.40 -12.52 -18.28
N ILE A 286 -6.68 -11.40 -18.12
CA ILE A 286 -6.16 -10.95 -16.83
C ILE A 286 -7.30 -10.75 -15.83
N MET A 287 -8.30 -9.94 -16.18
CA MET A 287 -9.38 -9.61 -15.26
C MET A 287 -10.29 -10.81 -14.99
N GLY A 288 -10.58 -11.63 -16.00
CA GLY A 288 -11.36 -12.85 -15.86
C GLY A 288 -10.66 -13.89 -14.98
N THR A 289 -9.36 -14.10 -15.19
CA THR A 289 -8.56 -15.04 -14.38
C THR A 289 -8.41 -14.55 -12.95
N PHE A 290 -8.25 -13.24 -12.73
CA PHE A 290 -8.26 -12.65 -11.40
C PHE A 290 -9.60 -12.87 -10.68
N ALA A 291 -10.72 -12.62 -11.35
CA ALA A 291 -12.05 -12.88 -10.80
C ALA A 291 -12.26 -14.37 -10.46
N LEU A 292 -11.82 -15.27 -11.35
CA LEU A 292 -11.85 -16.70 -11.13
C LEU A 292 -11.00 -17.09 -9.91
N GLY A 293 -9.78 -16.55 -9.78
CA GLY A 293 -8.90 -16.78 -8.65
C GLY A 293 -9.50 -16.32 -7.32
N THR A 294 -10.24 -15.21 -7.29
CA THR A 294 -10.91 -14.75 -6.07
C THR A 294 -12.17 -15.55 -5.71
N SER A 295 -12.70 -16.36 -6.63
CA SER A 295 -13.98 -17.08 -6.45
C SER A 295 -13.94 -18.11 -5.32
N PRO A 296 -12.90 -18.97 -5.15
CA PRO A 296 -12.80 -19.90 -4.03
C PRO A 296 -12.92 -19.24 -2.66
N GLY A 297 -12.27 -18.10 -2.45
CA GLY A 297 -12.35 -17.35 -1.18
C GLY A 297 -13.78 -16.86 -0.90
N LEU A 298 -14.43 -16.25 -1.90
CA LEU A 298 -15.81 -15.75 -1.75
C LEU A 298 -16.87 -16.85 -1.66
N LEU A 299 -16.66 -17.97 -2.34
CA LEU A 299 -17.52 -19.16 -2.24
C LEU A 299 -17.35 -19.82 -0.86
N GLY A 300 -16.12 -19.82 -0.32
CA GLY A 300 -15.82 -20.31 1.03
C GLY A 300 -16.57 -19.56 2.13
N ILE A 301 -16.82 -18.25 1.95
CA ILE A 301 -17.64 -17.45 2.86
C ILE A 301 -19.05 -18.04 2.98
N GLY A 302 -19.67 -18.45 1.87
CA GLY A 302 -21.02 -19.02 1.88
C GLY A 302 -21.14 -20.30 2.72
N GLY A 303 -20.09 -21.12 2.73
CA GLY A 303 -19.99 -22.31 3.59
C GLY A 303 -19.78 -21.94 5.06
N LEU A 304 -18.83 -21.04 5.34
CA LEU A 304 -18.47 -20.60 6.69
C LEU A 304 -19.60 -19.82 7.38
N THR A 305 -20.44 -19.10 6.65
CA THR A 305 -21.55 -18.34 7.25
C THR A 305 -22.72 -19.18 7.73
N SER A 306 -22.79 -20.45 7.37
CA SER A 306 -23.71 -21.38 8.05
C SER A 306 -23.29 -21.66 9.50
N LEU A 307 -21.99 -21.50 9.80
CA LEU A 307 -21.37 -21.74 11.11
C LEU A 307 -21.17 -20.45 11.92
N VAL A 308 -21.10 -19.30 11.25
CA VAL A 308 -20.83 -17.99 11.88
C VAL A 308 -22.14 -17.21 12.08
N LYS A 309 -22.65 -17.18 13.31
CA LYS A 309 -23.80 -16.36 13.72
C LYS A 309 -23.44 -15.40 14.86
N GLY A 310 -24.10 -14.25 14.91
CA GLY A 310 -24.06 -13.33 16.06
C GLY A 310 -22.79 -12.48 16.16
N ALA A 311 -22.27 -12.33 17.39
CA ALA A 311 -21.20 -11.39 17.75
C ALA A 311 -19.89 -11.53 16.95
N PHE A 312 -19.59 -12.74 16.45
CA PHE A 312 -18.41 -12.98 15.62
C PHE A 312 -18.50 -12.26 14.26
N ALA A 313 -19.67 -12.23 13.62
CA ALA A 313 -19.85 -11.52 12.35
C ALA A 313 -19.68 -10.00 12.54
N GLN A 314 -20.23 -9.45 13.63
CA GLN A 314 -20.06 -8.04 14.01
C GLN A 314 -18.57 -7.69 14.20
N SER A 315 -17.84 -8.54 14.93
CA SER A 315 -16.41 -8.37 15.18
C SER A 315 -15.59 -8.47 13.88
N PHE A 316 -15.94 -9.43 13.00
CA PHE A 316 -15.29 -9.61 11.70
C PHE A 316 -15.41 -8.37 10.81
N PHE A 317 -16.62 -7.80 10.67
CA PHE A 317 -16.81 -6.58 9.88
C PHE A 317 -16.13 -5.36 10.50
N ARG A 318 -16.09 -5.27 11.84
CA ARG A 318 -15.39 -4.19 12.54
C ARG A 318 -13.88 -4.24 12.30
N ILE A 319 -13.28 -5.42 12.43
CA ILE A 319 -11.86 -5.67 12.13
C ILE A 319 -11.56 -5.37 10.67
N ALA A 320 -12.39 -5.88 9.76
CA ALA A 320 -12.23 -5.62 8.35
C ALA A 320 -12.30 -4.12 8.01
N GLY A 321 -13.20 -3.38 8.66
CA GLY A 321 -13.30 -1.93 8.53
C GLY A 321 -11.99 -1.22 8.89
N VAL A 322 -11.33 -1.62 9.99
CA VAL A 322 -10.03 -1.07 10.40
C VAL A 322 -8.95 -1.35 9.36
N VAL A 323 -8.88 -2.58 8.83
CA VAL A 323 -7.90 -2.92 7.80
C VAL A 323 -8.15 -2.15 6.50
N VAL A 324 -9.42 -1.98 6.11
CA VAL A 324 -9.81 -1.16 4.95
C VAL A 324 -9.45 0.31 5.17
N MET A 325 -9.64 0.86 6.38
CA MET A 325 -9.21 2.21 6.72
C MET A 325 -7.69 2.36 6.57
N PHE A 326 -6.89 1.45 7.12
CA PHE A 326 -5.43 1.49 6.97
C PHE A 326 -5.01 1.42 5.49
N LEU A 327 -5.58 0.49 4.72
CA LEU A 327 -5.30 0.35 3.29
C LEU A 327 -5.72 1.60 2.51
N SER A 328 -6.82 2.23 2.88
CA SER A 328 -7.30 3.46 2.25
C SER A 328 -6.36 4.64 2.51
N LEU A 329 -5.82 4.78 3.74
CA LEU A 329 -4.85 5.82 4.06
C LEU A 329 -3.51 5.58 3.33
N PHE A 330 -3.11 4.32 3.22
CA PHE A 330 -1.95 3.92 2.43
C PHE A 330 -2.11 4.27 0.94
N ASN A 331 -3.25 3.90 0.34
CA ASN A 331 -3.56 4.24 -1.05
C ASN A 331 -3.75 5.74 -1.27
N LEU A 332 -4.27 6.47 -0.29
CA LEU A 332 -4.40 7.93 -0.36
C LEU A 332 -3.02 8.59 -0.45
N ASN A 333 -2.06 8.15 0.37
CA ASN A 333 -0.68 8.61 0.31
C ASN A 333 -0.02 8.29 -1.05
N ASN A 334 -0.28 7.09 -1.58
CA ASN A 334 0.21 6.66 -2.89
C ASN A 334 -0.42 7.47 -4.04
N GLY A 335 -1.72 7.76 -3.97
CA GLY A 335 -2.40 8.63 -4.94
C GLY A 335 -1.83 10.05 -4.92
N LEU A 336 -1.56 10.61 -3.74
CA LEU A 336 -0.88 11.90 -3.59
C LEU A 336 0.57 11.88 -4.11
N ASN A 337 1.25 10.73 -4.06
CA ASN A 337 2.56 10.57 -4.69
C ASN A 337 2.46 10.63 -6.22
N LEU A 338 1.50 9.92 -6.82
CA LEU A 338 1.25 9.91 -8.26
C LEU A 338 0.89 11.30 -8.80
N THR A 339 0.12 12.11 -8.04
CA THR A 339 -0.17 13.50 -8.42
C THR A 339 1.00 14.45 -8.25
N GLY A 340 2.04 14.05 -7.51
CA GLY A 340 3.14 14.93 -7.13
C GLY A 340 2.78 15.96 -6.05
N LEU A 341 1.62 15.84 -5.41
CA LEU A 341 1.13 16.74 -4.35
C LEU A 341 1.47 16.26 -2.93
N ASN A 342 2.22 15.17 -2.77
CA ASN A 342 2.50 14.63 -1.44
C ASN A 342 3.34 15.63 -0.59
N PRO A 343 2.89 16.01 0.62
CA PRO A 343 3.57 16.96 1.51
C PRO A 343 4.98 16.53 1.91
N ARG A 344 5.29 15.22 1.86
CA ARG A 344 6.65 14.70 2.10
C ARG A 344 7.65 15.26 1.07
N TYR A 345 7.20 15.63 -0.13
CA TYR A 345 8.02 16.28 -1.16
C TYR A 345 8.08 17.79 -1.06
N ALA A 346 7.06 18.46 -0.50
CA ALA A 346 7.17 19.89 -0.18
C ALA A 346 8.32 20.14 0.81
N ASN A 347 8.47 19.24 1.80
CA ASN A 347 9.61 19.23 2.71
C ASN A 347 10.91 18.74 2.05
N PHE A 348 10.86 17.92 0.99
CA PHE A 348 12.04 17.52 0.23
C PHE A 348 12.61 18.70 -0.56
N GLN A 349 11.74 19.56 -1.13
CA GLN A 349 12.13 20.79 -1.81
C GLN A 349 12.73 21.81 -0.82
N ALA A 350 12.17 21.92 0.39
CA ALA A 350 12.73 22.79 1.44
C ALA A 350 14.04 22.26 2.06
N LYS A 351 14.31 20.95 2.03
CA LYS A 351 15.52 20.34 2.62
C LYS A 351 16.65 20.11 1.60
N THR A 352 16.38 20.24 0.30
CA THR A 352 17.42 20.07 -0.74
C THR A 352 18.16 21.34 -1.14
N ASP A 353 17.79 22.51 -0.60
CA ASP A 353 18.71 23.66 -0.61
C ASP A 353 19.92 23.44 0.34
N VAL A 354 19.90 22.37 1.17
CA VAL A 354 20.95 22.08 2.16
C VAL A 354 21.68 20.74 1.90
N LEU A 355 21.21 19.89 0.98
CA LEU A 355 21.76 18.53 0.74
C LEU A 355 21.98 18.22 -0.74
N ALA A 356 22.49 19.17 -1.52
CA ALA A 356 22.99 18.93 -2.86
C ALA A 356 24.41 18.32 -2.82
N ALA A 357 24.58 17.23 -2.06
CA ALA A 357 25.84 16.50 -1.94
C ALA A 357 25.57 15.02 -1.65
N ASP A 358 24.95 14.31 -2.60
CA ASP A 358 25.15 12.87 -2.74
C ASP A 358 25.72 12.66 -4.14
N ASP A 359 27.02 12.41 -4.19
CA ASP A 359 27.81 12.13 -5.40
C ASP A 359 27.39 10.77 -5.99
N ASN A 360 26.33 10.74 -6.78
CA ASN A 360 26.17 9.70 -7.79
C ASN A 360 26.82 10.22 -9.08
N PRO A 361 28.00 9.72 -9.49
CA PRO A 361 28.66 10.21 -10.69
C PRO A 361 27.81 9.81 -11.90
N THR A 362 27.13 10.78 -12.50
CA THR A 362 26.74 10.68 -13.91
C THR A 362 28.00 10.52 -14.73
N GLN A 363 28.28 9.29 -15.16
CA GLN A 363 29.38 9.04 -16.09
C GLN A 363 28.96 9.60 -17.45
N ILE A 364 29.74 10.55 -17.96
CA ILE A 364 29.57 11.05 -19.32
C ILE A 364 30.45 10.19 -20.22
N GLU A 365 29.84 9.27 -20.97
CA GLU A 365 30.52 8.45 -21.97
C GLU A 365 30.05 8.89 -23.36
N ASN A 366 30.98 9.25 -24.25
CA ASN A 366 30.70 9.62 -25.64
C ASN A 366 29.63 10.73 -25.82
N GLY A 367 29.58 11.72 -24.92
CA GLY A 367 28.62 12.83 -24.99
C GLY A 367 27.20 12.49 -24.51
N VAL A 368 27.01 11.32 -23.88
CA VAL A 368 25.75 10.89 -23.26
C VAL A 368 25.96 10.68 -21.76
N GLN A 369 25.02 11.14 -20.94
CA GLN A 369 25.04 10.99 -19.49
C GLN A 369 24.42 9.64 -19.11
N ILE A 370 25.16 8.77 -18.45
CA ILE A 370 24.65 7.46 -18.03
C ILE A 370 24.25 7.52 -16.56
N ILE A 371 22.99 7.18 -16.28
CA ILE A 371 22.49 6.96 -14.91
C ILE A 371 22.09 5.49 -14.76
N ARG A 372 22.53 4.85 -13.66
CA ARG A 372 22.26 3.44 -13.38
C ARG A 372 21.37 3.30 -12.16
N MET A 373 20.34 2.47 -12.28
CA MET A 373 19.40 2.16 -11.21
C MET A 373 19.20 0.65 -11.14
N VAL A 374 19.07 0.12 -9.94
CA VAL A 374 18.57 -1.22 -9.68
C VAL A 374 17.12 -1.10 -9.21
N GLN A 375 16.26 -1.95 -9.76
CA GLN A 375 14.90 -2.16 -9.28
C GLN A 375 14.81 -3.55 -8.64
N ASP A 376 14.46 -3.58 -7.35
CA ASP A 376 14.23 -4.80 -6.58
C ASP A 376 12.90 -4.70 -5.79
N ALA A 377 12.62 -5.69 -4.93
CA ALA A 377 11.41 -5.70 -4.13
C ALA A 377 11.29 -4.53 -3.13
N GLY A 378 12.42 -3.90 -2.78
CA GLY A 378 12.52 -2.69 -1.96
C GLY A 378 12.33 -1.38 -2.73
N GLY A 379 12.18 -1.44 -4.05
CA GLY A 379 11.87 -0.29 -4.91
C GLY A 379 13.03 0.10 -5.83
N TYR A 380 13.38 1.39 -5.83
CA TYR A 380 14.41 1.97 -6.68
C TYR A 380 15.68 2.25 -5.88
N ASN A 381 16.84 1.90 -6.41
CA ASN A 381 18.13 2.24 -5.81
C ASN A 381 19.21 2.50 -6.88
N PRO A 382 19.87 3.67 -6.90
CA PRO A 382 19.56 4.86 -6.10
C PRO A 382 18.24 5.52 -6.53
N LYS A 383 17.66 6.33 -5.63
CA LYS A 383 16.38 7.03 -5.86
C LYS A 383 16.54 8.43 -6.43
N VAL A 384 17.74 9.01 -6.32
CA VAL A 384 18.02 10.39 -6.70
C VAL A 384 19.20 10.43 -7.65
N PHE A 385 19.04 11.18 -8.73
CA PHE A 385 20.05 11.41 -9.76
C PHE A 385 20.19 12.91 -10.04
N THR A 386 21.37 13.33 -10.49
CA THR A 386 21.63 14.69 -10.94
C THR A 386 22.20 14.62 -12.36
N VAL A 387 21.59 15.32 -13.33
CA VAL A 387 22.00 15.32 -14.74
C VAL A 387 22.11 16.76 -15.26
N LYS A 388 22.95 16.99 -16.27
CA LYS A 388 23.09 18.27 -16.95
C LYS A 388 21.98 18.50 -17.96
N LYS A 389 21.51 19.74 -18.05
CA LYS A 389 20.59 20.23 -19.08
C LYS A 389 21.23 20.11 -20.47
N GLY A 390 20.43 19.74 -21.46
CA GLY A 390 20.82 19.75 -22.88
C GLY A 390 21.73 18.61 -23.34
N ILE A 391 22.20 17.73 -22.44
CA ILE A 391 22.99 16.55 -22.80
C ILE A 391 22.08 15.31 -22.73
N PRO A 392 22.04 14.45 -23.77
CA PRO A 392 21.25 13.22 -23.77
C PRO A 392 21.56 12.35 -22.54
N VAL A 393 20.53 11.78 -21.93
CA VAL A 393 20.63 10.89 -20.78
C VAL A 393 20.22 9.48 -21.19
N ARG A 394 21.06 8.50 -20.86
CA ARG A 394 20.76 7.07 -20.95
C ARG A 394 20.57 6.51 -19.55
N TRP A 395 19.33 6.17 -19.23
CA TRP A 395 18.95 5.58 -17.95
C TRP A 395 18.89 4.06 -18.08
N LEU A 396 19.86 3.41 -17.44
CA LEU A 396 20.02 1.97 -17.38
C LEU A 396 19.40 1.46 -16.09
N ILE A 397 18.38 0.61 -16.21
CA ILE A 397 17.62 0.07 -15.08
C ILE A 397 17.76 -1.44 -15.06
N ASP A 398 18.51 -1.98 -14.10
CA ASP A 398 18.62 -3.42 -13.87
C ASP A 398 17.46 -3.89 -12.97
N SER A 399 16.55 -4.67 -13.56
CA SER A 399 15.34 -5.14 -12.92
C SER A 399 15.51 -6.55 -12.38
N LYS A 400 15.73 -6.65 -11.06
CA LYS A 400 15.99 -7.92 -10.34
C LYS A 400 14.72 -8.57 -9.83
N ASP A 401 13.77 -7.76 -9.38
CA ASP A 401 12.42 -8.21 -8.98
C ASP A 401 11.35 -7.53 -9.85
N PRO A 402 11.32 -7.89 -11.13
CA PRO A 402 10.47 -7.24 -12.14
C PRO A 402 8.97 -7.60 -11.94
N ASN A 403 8.80 -8.53 -11.02
CA ASN A 403 7.58 -8.97 -10.44
C ASN A 403 6.83 -7.85 -9.70
N THR A 404 7.55 -6.92 -9.05
CA THR A 404 6.91 -5.97 -8.12
C THR A 404 6.25 -4.78 -8.80
N CYS A 405 5.42 -4.01 -8.08
CA CYS A 405 4.90 -2.76 -8.65
C CYS A 405 6.03 -1.78 -9.03
N ALA A 406 7.19 -1.86 -8.37
CA ALA A 406 8.38 -1.07 -8.70
C ALA A 406 8.85 -1.31 -10.14
N ALA A 407 8.54 -2.46 -10.73
CA ALA A 407 8.86 -2.76 -12.12
C ALA A 407 8.14 -1.87 -13.13
N SER A 408 7.16 -1.08 -12.72
CA SER A 408 6.60 -0.02 -13.57
C SER A 408 7.33 1.30 -13.31
N ILE A 409 7.64 2.04 -14.35
CA ILE A 409 8.25 3.38 -14.29
C ILE A 409 7.32 4.36 -14.98
N LEU A 410 6.90 5.37 -14.23
CA LEU A 410 6.04 6.47 -14.67
C LEU A 410 6.77 7.79 -14.39
N ALA A 411 7.17 8.49 -15.46
CA ALA A 411 7.82 9.79 -15.41
C ALA A 411 7.22 10.71 -16.49
N ASP A 412 6.12 11.38 -16.13
CA ASP A 412 5.28 12.14 -17.06
C ASP A 412 6.03 13.27 -17.79
N LYS A 413 6.93 13.98 -17.09
CA LYS A 413 7.66 15.13 -17.67
C LYS A 413 8.55 14.76 -18.86
N ILE A 414 9.01 13.52 -18.91
CA ILE A 414 9.82 12.98 -20.00
C ILE A 414 9.04 12.00 -20.88
N GLY A 415 7.71 11.90 -20.68
CA GLY A 415 6.84 11.02 -21.47
C GLY A 415 7.14 9.53 -21.30
N VAL A 416 7.72 9.12 -20.17
CA VAL A 416 8.11 7.73 -19.93
C VAL A 416 7.02 7.02 -19.12
N GLN A 417 6.37 6.03 -19.74
CA GLN A 417 5.51 5.06 -19.06
C GLN A 417 5.91 3.67 -19.55
N LYS A 418 6.73 2.95 -18.77
CA LYS A 418 7.27 1.65 -19.19
C LYS A 418 7.17 0.63 -18.07
N LEU A 419 6.89 -0.61 -18.47
CA LEU A 419 7.07 -1.78 -17.62
C LEU A 419 8.48 -2.34 -17.88
N LEU A 420 9.23 -2.59 -16.82
CA LEU A 420 10.57 -3.16 -16.86
C LEU A 420 10.49 -4.66 -17.08
N HIS A 421 11.32 -5.16 -17.98
CA HIS A 421 11.56 -6.59 -18.16
C HIS A 421 12.69 -7.07 -17.24
N PRO A 422 12.79 -8.37 -16.93
CA PRO A 422 13.91 -8.91 -16.15
C PRO A 422 15.26 -8.56 -16.79
N GLY A 423 16.22 -8.08 -15.99
CA GLY A 423 17.54 -7.64 -16.46
C GLY A 423 17.60 -6.16 -16.84
N GLU A 424 18.51 -5.79 -17.75
CA GLU A 424 18.77 -4.38 -18.08
C GLU A 424 17.70 -3.80 -19.03
N ASN A 425 17.16 -2.64 -18.63
CA ASN A 425 16.20 -1.85 -19.41
C ASN A 425 16.82 -0.48 -19.70
N VAL A 426 16.63 0.02 -20.92
CA VAL A 426 17.21 1.30 -21.35
C VAL A 426 16.12 2.32 -21.65
N ILE A 427 16.25 3.51 -21.05
CA ILE A 427 15.38 4.66 -21.29
C ILE A 427 16.26 5.84 -21.66
N GLU A 428 16.04 6.41 -22.85
CA GLU A 428 16.78 7.57 -23.34
C GLU A 428 15.88 8.80 -23.37
N PHE A 429 16.39 9.93 -22.88
CA PHE A 429 15.70 11.23 -22.92
C PHE A 429 16.70 12.38 -22.90
N THR A 430 16.30 13.57 -23.35
CA THR A 430 17.14 14.78 -23.28
C THR A 430 16.44 15.85 -22.44
N PRO A 431 16.98 16.26 -21.29
CA PRO A 431 16.35 17.26 -20.43
C PRO A 431 16.49 18.66 -21.04
N ALA A 432 15.35 19.28 -21.38
CA ALA A 432 15.31 20.59 -22.06
C ALA A 432 15.34 21.79 -21.11
N GLN A 433 14.94 21.62 -19.85
CA GLN A 433 14.78 22.69 -18.86
C GLN A 433 15.38 22.29 -17.52
N GLU A 434 15.75 23.30 -16.71
CA GLU A 434 16.25 23.11 -15.35
C GLU A 434 15.07 22.84 -14.43
N GLU A 435 14.92 21.59 -14.01
CA GLU A 435 13.81 21.15 -13.18
C GLU A 435 14.08 19.80 -12.52
N ILE A 436 13.18 19.40 -11.63
CA ILE A 436 13.16 18.05 -11.08
C ILE A 436 12.17 17.21 -11.90
N ILE A 437 12.71 16.20 -12.58
CA ILE A 437 11.94 15.14 -13.25
C ILE A 437 11.64 14.07 -12.21
N ARG A 438 10.36 13.84 -11.94
CA ARG A 438 9.92 12.84 -10.97
C ARG A 438 9.61 11.54 -11.68
N PHE A 439 9.95 10.43 -11.04
CA PHE A 439 9.53 9.11 -11.49
C PHE A 439 8.96 8.30 -10.32
N THR A 440 7.98 7.46 -10.61
CA THR A 440 7.25 6.65 -9.63
C THR A 440 6.86 5.33 -10.23
N CYS A 441 6.54 4.35 -9.39
CA CYS A 441 5.79 3.20 -9.86
C CYS A 441 4.34 3.56 -10.14
N SER A 442 3.66 2.74 -10.95
CA SER A 442 2.23 2.84 -11.28
C SER A 442 1.32 2.87 -10.06
N MET A 443 1.77 2.30 -8.93
CA MET A 443 1.06 2.30 -7.65
C MET A 443 1.43 3.48 -6.76
N GLY A 444 2.34 4.38 -7.13
CA GLY A 444 2.73 5.52 -6.30
C GLY A 444 3.53 5.18 -5.03
N MET A 445 3.86 3.91 -4.81
CA MET A 445 4.47 3.41 -3.58
C MET A 445 5.98 3.70 -3.52
N PHE A 446 6.66 3.55 -4.66
CA PHE A 446 8.08 3.84 -4.79
C PHE A 446 8.27 5.04 -5.72
N SER A 447 9.18 5.92 -5.35
CA SER A 447 9.44 7.16 -6.07
C SER A 447 10.92 7.51 -6.06
N GLY A 448 11.30 8.30 -7.04
CA GLY A 448 12.60 8.90 -7.16
C GLY A 448 12.57 10.18 -7.98
N SER A 449 13.72 10.82 -8.12
CA SER A 449 13.85 12.09 -8.82
C SER A 449 15.16 12.23 -9.56
N ILE A 450 15.10 12.82 -10.75
CA ILE A 450 16.24 13.22 -11.54
C ILE A 450 16.27 14.76 -11.54
N ARG A 451 17.27 15.35 -10.91
CA ARG A 451 17.49 16.80 -10.88
C ARG A 451 18.27 17.21 -12.12
N VAL A 452 17.72 18.12 -12.91
CA VAL A 452 18.42 18.73 -14.05
C VAL A 452 19.08 20.02 -13.60
N VAL A 453 20.37 20.20 -13.84
CA VAL A 453 21.16 21.41 -13.50
C VAL A 453 21.86 21.99 -14.73
N ASN A 454 22.15 23.29 -14.75
CA ASN A 454 22.93 23.93 -15.82
C ASN A 454 24.43 23.59 -15.73
N GLU A 455 24.99 23.57 -14.52
CA GLU A 455 26.37 23.17 -14.26
C GLU A 455 26.42 22.21 -13.06
N ILE A 456 27.25 21.16 -13.14
CA ILE A 456 27.59 20.34 -11.98
C ILE A 456 28.74 21.08 -11.29
N ASN A 457 28.42 22.02 -10.41
CA ASN A 457 29.42 22.72 -9.62
C ASN A 457 29.94 21.80 -8.51
N SER A 458 31.09 21.17 -8.72
CA SER A 458 31.88 20.51 -7.66
C SER A 458 32.56 21.51 -6.71
N ALA A 459 32.17 22.80 -6.75
CA ALA A 459 32.86 23.90 -6.08
C ALA A 459 31.87 24.78 -5.29
N GLN A 460 31.21 24.20 -4.29
CA GLN A 460 30.81 24.94 -3.07
C GLN A 460 31.04 24.04 -1.85
N VAL A 461 32.30 23.62 -1.66
CA VAL A 461 32.82 23.21 -0.36
C VAL A 461 33.75 24.32 0.11
N GLN A 462 33.15 25.38 0.63
CA GLN A 462 33.82 26.25 1.58
C GLN A 462 32.90 26.39 2.77
N ALA A 463 33.29 25.70 3.84
CA ALA A 463 32.63 25.71 5.13
C ALA A 463 32.46 27.16 5.60
N ALA A 464 31.24 27.65 5.61
CA ALA A 464 30.86 28.68 6.57
C ALA A 464 30.66 27.96 7.90
N ALA A 465 31.64 28.13 8.81
CA ALA A 465 31.46 27.78 10.20
C ALA A 465 30.17 28.45 10.72
N PRO A 466 29.35 27.78 11.55
CA PRO A 466 28.21 28.42 12.17
C PRO A 466 28.69 29.61 13.02
N PRO A 467 27.97 30.74 13.04
CA PRO A 467 28.34 31.88 13.88
C PRO A 467 28.28 31.47 15.35
N ASP A 468 29.35 31.83 16.04
CA ASP A 468 29.57 31.64 17.46
C ASP A 468 28.63 32.60 18.22
N ASP A 469 27.47 32.09 18.66
CA ASP A 469 26.55 32.79 19.56
C ASP A 469 26.30 31.92 20.80
N THR A 470 27.16 32.07 21.81
CA THR A 470 26.78 32.56 23.15
C THR A 470 27.92 32.38 24.13
N ALA A 471 28.87 33.32 24.11
CA ALA A 471 29.58 33.69 25.33
C ALA A 471 28.66 34.62 26.14
N VAL A 472 27.81 34.06 26.99
CA VAL A 472 27.30 34.77 28.17
C VAL A 472 27.73 33.97 29.39
N LYS A 473 28.66 34.55 30.15
CA LYS A 473 29.09 34.10 31.47
C LYS A 473 27.89 34.06 32.42
N THR A 474 27.70 32.96 33.13
CA THR A 474 27.08 33.00 34.46
C THR A 474 27.85 32.09 35.42
N ALA A 475 28.12 32.68 36.58
CA ALA A 475 28.92 32.14 37.67
C ALA A 475 28.17 31.08 38.48
N ASP A 476 28.95 30.33 39.26
CA ASP A 476 28.54 29.40 40.31
C ASP A 476 27.33 29.86 41.13
N SER A 477 26.37 28.96 41.38
CA SER A 477 25.84 28.68 42.73
C SER A 477 24.79 27.55 42.75
N ALA A 478 25.12 26.53 43.55
CA ALA A 478 24.29 25.79 44.50
C ALA A 478 22.82 25.41 44.21
N ALA A 479 22.58 24.09 44.33
CA ALA A 479 21.52 23.41 45.06
C ALA A 479 20.04 23.57 44.64
N GLY A 480 19.37 22.43 44.42
CA GLY A 480 17.91 22.33 44.42
C GLY A 480 17.40 21.00 43.86
N ALA A 481 16.99 20.10 44.75
CA ALA A 481 16.44 18.77 44.46
C ALA A 481 14.97 18.78 43.98
N CYS A 482 14.51 17.58 43.60
CA CYS A 482 13.13 17.11 43.31
C CYS A 482 12.65 17.35 41.86
N GLY A 483 12.10 16.37 41.10
CA GLY A 483 11.65 15.02 41.40
C GLY A 483 10.29 14.75 40.72
N SER A 484 10.31 14.14 39.52
CA SER A 484 9.25 13.29 38.92
C SER A 484 9.73 12.91 37.50
N GLY A 485 10.08 11.67 37.14
CA GLY A 485 9.35 10.43 37.41
C GLY A 485 8.60 10.00 36.16
N GLY A 486 9.31 9.64 35.09
CA GLY A 486 8.76 9.08 33.85
C GLY A 486 9.72 8.01 33.31
N CYS A 487 9.38 6.74 33.54
CA CYS A 487 10.21 5.57 33.26
C CYS A 487 10.29 5.28 31.75
N GLY A 488 11.49 5.44 31.17
CA GLY A 488 11.87 4.87 29.89
C GLY A 488 12.92 3.77 30.09
N CYS A 489 12.52 2.51 29.91
CA CYS A 489 13.39 1.35 29.75
C CYS A 489 13.10 0.74 28.37
N GLY A 490 14.05 0.36 27.52
CA GLY A 490 15.49 0.27 27.67
C GLY A 490 16.19 0.36 26.30
N GLY A 491 17.42 0.86 26.33
CA GLY A 491 18.27 1.05 25.18
C GLY A 491 18.98 -0.21 24.71
N GLY A 492 19.04 -0.39 23.39
CA GLY A 492 20.17 -1.02 22.71
C GLY A 492 21.02 0.10 22.14
N GLY A 493 22.24 0.25 22.67
CA GLY A 493 23.14 1.36 22.33
C GLY A 493 23.48 1.40 20.84
N GLN A 494 23.23 2.54 20.20
CA GLN A 494 23.88 2.87 18.94
C GLN A 494 25.37 3.08 19.21
N ARG A 495 26.20 2.07 18.89
CA ARG A 495 27.63 2.29 18.75
C ARG A 495 27.86 3.02 17.43
N GLN A 496 28.15 4.31 17.54
CA GLN A 496 28.74 5.09 16.46
C GLN A 496 30.06 4.43 16.05
N VAL A 497 30.19 4.12 14.76
CA VAL A 497 31.49 3.81 14.15
C VAL A 497 32.30 5.09 14.20
N GLN A 498 33.35 5.08 15.01
CA GLN A 498 34.31 6.17 15.07
C GLN A 498 34.98 6.32 13.71
N ASN A 499 34.90 7.52 13.13
CA ASN A 499 35.84 7.97 12.10
C ASN A 499 37.22 8.10 12.74
N THR A 500 37.96 7.00 12.82
CA THR A 500 39.41 7.06 13.03
C THR A 500 40.08 7.35 11.69
N ASN A 501 40.92 8.39 11.61
CA ASN A 501 41.91 8.54 10.54
C ASN A 501 42.86 7.33 10.59
N ILE A 502 42.57 6.28 9.82
CA ILE A 502 43.36 5.05 9.81
C ILE A 502 44.51 5.25 8.81
N THR A 503 45.75 5.27 9.30
CA THR A 503 46.93 5.26 8.42
C THR A 503 47.00 3.90 7.71
N PRO A 504 47.00 3.83 6.38
CA PRO A 504 46.95 2.56 5.66
C PRO A 504 48.21 1.74 5.91
N VAL A 505 48.04 0.43 6.16
CA VAL A 505 49.15 -0.48 6.42
C VAL A 505 49.85 -0.80 5.09
N LYS A 506 51.15 -0.48 5.01
CA LYS A 506 51.96 -0.76 3.82
C LYS A 506 52.19 -2.27 3.64
N ALA A 507 52.00 -2.77 2.43
CA ALA A 507 52.22 -4.17 2.10
C ALA A 507 53.67 -4.61 2.26
N GLN A 508 53.89 -5.79 2.84
CA GLN A 508 55.22 -6.41 2.93
C GLN A 508 55.58 -7.04 1.59
N THR A 509 56.75 -6.73 1.03
CA THR A 509 57.18 -7.29 -0.26
C THR A 509 58.12 -8.46 -0.04
N VAL A 510 57.76 -9.66 -0.51
CA VAL A 510 58.58 -10.87 -0.45
C VAL A 510 58.63 -11.47 -1.86
N GLN A 511 59.83 -11.77 -2.38
CA GLN A 511 60.05 -12.41 -3.70
C GLN A 511 59.21 -11.83 -4.87
N LYS A 512 59.20 -10.50 -5.04
CA LYS A 512 58.46 -9.76 -6.10
C LYS A 512 56.92 -9.74 -5.97
N GLN A 513 56.33 -10.29 -4.91
CA GLN A 513 54.90 -10.23 -4.61
C GLN A 513 54.65 -9.40 -3.33
N GLN A 514 53.55 -8.65 -3.31
CA GLN A 514 53.13 -7.84 -2.16
C GLN A 514 52.13 -8.61 -1.31
N PHE A 515 52.35 -8.67 0.00
CA PHE A 515 51.49 -9.38 0.94
C PHE A 515 50.77 -8.40 1.87
N ILE A 516 49.45 -8.55 1.95
CA ILE A 516 48.60 -7.84 2.92
C ILE A 516 47.78 -8.87 3.69
N LYS A 517 47.68 -8.71 5.02
CA LYS A 517 46.96 -9.63 5.89
C LYS A 517 45.96 -8.89 6.77
N THR A 518 44.79 -9.48 6.97
CA THR A 518 43.76 -8.98 7.88
C THR A 518 43.09 -10.13 8.63
N VAL A 519 42.47 -9.82 9.76
CA VAL A 519 41.73 -10.79 10.57
C VAL A 519 40.28 -10.35 10.63
N TYR A 520 39.35 -11.27 10.35
CA TYR A 520 37.92 -11.04 10.51
C TYR A 520 37.42 -11.58 11.85
N THR A 521 36.71 -10.74 12.62
CA THR A 521 35.89 -11.15 13.77
C THR A 521 34.51 -10.50 13.69
N GLN A 522 33.49 -11.07 14.34
CA GLN A 522 32.15 -10.46 14.34
C GLN A 522 32.11 -9.09 15.02
N ASN A 523 33.02 -8.82 15.96
CA ASN A 523 33.01 -7.60 16.76
C ASN A 523 33.75 -6.43 16.10
N THR A 524 34.79 -6.72 15.31
CA THR A 524 35.69 -5.69 14.74
C THR A 524 35.66 -5.65 13.22
N ASP A 525 34.89 -6.53 12.57
CA ASP A 525 35.00 -6.83 11.14
C ASP A 525 36.47 -7.14 10.76
N ILE A 526 36.88 -6.88 9.51
CA ILE A 526 38.27 -6.98 9.09
C ILE A 526 39.14 -5.92 9.80
N SER A 527 40.23 -6.37 10.42
CA SER A 527 41.23 -5.48 11.02
C SER A 527 42.64 -6.03 10.81
N PRO A 528 43.58 -5.24 10.25
CA PRO A 528 43.40 -3.89 9.71
C PRO A 528 42.48 -3.85 8.48
N ASN A 529 41.82 -2.70 8.26
CA ASN A 529 40.86 -2.48 7.17
C ASN A 529 41.35 -1.50 6.09
N ALA A 530 42.57 -0.95 6.20
CA ALA A 530 43.14 -0.03 5.22
C ALA A 530 44.56 -0.49 4.84
N PHE A 531 44.82 -0.61 3.53
CA PHE A 531 46.08 -1.13 2.99
C PHE A 531 46.65 -0.21 1.91
N GLU A 532 47.98 -0.17 1.78
CA GLU A 532 48.68 0.51 0.69
C GLU A 532 49.53 -0.49 -0.11
N VAL A 533 49.27 -0.60 -1.42
CA VAL A 533 49.96 -1.49 -2.38
C VAL A 533 50.44 -0.69 -3.60
N LYS A 534 51.33 -1.24 -4.42
CA LYS A 534 51.89 -0.55 -5.60
C LYS A 534 51.26 -1.05 -6.89
N ALA A 535 50.95 -0.15 -7.81
CA ALA A 535 50.47 -0.54 -9.13
C ALA A 535 51.50 -1.41 -9.89
N GLY A 536 51.02 -2.36 -10.69
CA GLY A 536 51.82 -3.23 -11.55
C GLY A 536 52.58 -4.36 -10.84
N LYS A 537 52.31 -4.62 -9.55
CA LYS A 537 52.89 -5.75 -8.80
C LYS A 537 51.81 -6.70 -8.32
N ALA A 538 52.08 -8.01 -8.37
CA ALA A 538 51.15 -9.01 -7.85
C ALA A 538 50.96 -8.83 -6.34
N VAL A 539 49.72 -8.84 -5.90
CA VAL A 539 49.30 -8.72 -4.49
C VAL A 539 48.60 -10.01 -4.08
N ARG A 540 48.96 -10.51 -2.89
CA ARG A 540 48.26 -11.59 -2.19
C ARG A 540 47.68 -11.06 -0.89
N MET A 541 46.36 -11.04 -0.81
CA MET A 541 45.61 -10.63 0.37
C MET A 541 45.09 -11.87 1.11
N GLU A 542 45.47 -12.01 2.37
CA GLU A 542 44.99 -13.10 3.23
C GLU A 542 44.07 -12.54 4.32
N ILE A 543 42.89 -13.16 4.47
CA ILE A 543 41.92 -12.85 5.51
C ILE A 543 41.77 -14.09 6.39
N ASP A 544 42.21 -13.98 7.63
CA ASP A 544 42.05 -15.05 8.63
C ASP A 544 40.70 -14.90 9.35
N VAL A 545 39.80 -15.88 9.16
CA VAL A 545 38.41 -15.78 9.59
C VAL A 545 38.23 -16.45 10.95
N ARG A 546 38.07 -15.66 12.02
CA ARG A 546 37.97 -16.17 13.41
C ARG A 546 36.54 -16.45 13.86
N ASP A 547 35.55 -15.83 13.22
CA ASP A 547 34.12 -16.02 13.48
C ASP A 547 33.34 -16.26 12.19
N ASN A 548 32.16 -16.88 12.29
CA ASN A 548 31.28 -17.05 11.12
C ASN A 548 30.67 -15.70 10.72
N GLY A 549 30.68 -15.41 9.42
CA GLY A 549 29.90 -14.33 8.85
C GLY A 549 28.40 -14.55 9.06
N SER A 550 27.67 -13.49 9.42
CA SER A 550 26.22 -13.56 9.66
C SER A 550 25.47 -12.48 8.88
N GLY A 551 24.30 -12.84 8.36
CA GLY A 551 23.41 -11.93 7.66
C GLY A 551 24.02 -11.34 6.38
N CYS A 552 23.71 -10.08 6.13
CA CYS A 552 24.10 -9.33 4.95
C CYS A 552 25.63 -9.16 4.76
N MET A 553 26.38 -9.44 5.82
CA MET A 553 27.83 -9.31 5.90
C MET A 553 28.50 -10.69 6.00
N ALA A 554 27.91 -11.74 5.44
CA ALA A 554 28.52 -13.08 5.44
C ALA A 554 29.63 -13.26 4.39
N THR A 555 29.85 -12.29 3.51
CA THR A 555 30.79 -12.39 2.38
C THR A 555 31.78 -11.24 2.32
N ILE A 556 32.92 -11.46 1.67
CA ILE A 556 33.95 -10.47 1.40
C ILE A 556 34.33 -10.49 -0.08
N ALA A 557 34.50 -9.33 -0.69
CA ALA A 557 34.86 -9.11 -2.08
C ALA A 557 35.75 -7.87 -2.20
N VAL A 558 36.53 -7.78 -3.27
CA VAL A 558 37.35 -6.61 -3.59
C VAL A 558 37.03 -6.15 -5.01
N PRO A 559 35.90 -5.46 -5.23
CA PRO A 559 35.43 -5.08 -6.55
C PRO A 559 36.48 -4.29 -7.34
N GLY A 560 36.69 -4.66 -8.60
CA GLY A 560 37.67 -4.04 -9.50
C GLY A 560 39.10 -4.55 -9.36
N LEU A 561 39.39 -5.44 -8.39
CA LEU A 561 40.67 -6.16 -8.28
C LEU A 561 40.48 -7.68 -8.24
N ALA A 562 39.47 -8.16 -7.52
CA ALA A 562 39.07 -9.57 -7.47
C ALA A 562 37.55 -9.67 -7.28
N ASP A 563 36.83 -9.91 -8.39
CA ASP A 563 35.37 -9.81 -8.47
C ASP A 563 34.61 -11.07 -8.01
N ASN A 564 35.27 -11.99 -7.30
CA ASN A 564 34.67 -13.24 -6.80
C ASN A 564 34.41 -13.15 -5.29
N PRO A 565 33.17 -12.90 -4.83
CA PRO A 565 32.87 -12.82 -3.40
C PRO A 565 33.07 -14.19 -2.72
N GLN A 566 33.73 -14.20 -1.58
CA GLN A 566 33.96 -15.41 -0.77
C GLN A 566 33.22 -15.33 0.57
N PHE A 567 32.76 -16.48 1.07
CA PHE A 567 32.05 -16.56 2.35
C PHE A 567 33.03 -16.58 3.54
N LEU A 568 32.71 -15.82 4.58
CA LEU A 568 33.48 -15.77 5.82
C LEU A 568 33.06 -16.94 6.73
N LYS A 569 33.80 -18.04 6.67
CA LYS A 569 33.57 -19.22 7.52
C LYS A 569 34.68 -19.39 8.57
N LYS A 570 34.28 -19.60 9.82
CA LYS A 570 35.19 -19.69 10.97
C LYS A 570 36.25 -20.78 10.76
N GLY A 571 37.52 -20.41 10.98
CA GLY A 571 38.68 -21.28 10.86
C GLY A 571 39.24 -21.41 9.45
N GLU A 572 38.66 -20.75 8.45
CA GLU A 572 39.17 -20.71 7.09
C GLU A 572 40.04 -19.45 6.87
N THR A 573 41.07 -19.57 6.03
CA THR A 573 41.84 -18.43 5.55
C THR A 573 41.47 -18.18 4.09
N ILE A 574 40.86 -17.03 3.83
CA ILE A 574 40.48 -16.62 2.48
C ILE A 574 41.67 -15.92 1.85
N VAL A 575 41.98 -16.27 0.60
CA VAL A 575 43.09 -15.70 -0.15
C VAL A 575 42.56 -15.06 -1.44
N PHE A 576 42.89 -13.80 -1.66
CA PHE A 576 42.71 -13.10 -2.93
C PHE A 576 44.07 -12.84 -3.56
N GLU A 577 44.23 -13.23 -4.81
CA GLU A 577 45.42 -12.91 -5.61
C GLU A 577 44.99 -12.02 -6.78
N PHE A 578 45.59 -10.83 -6.89
CA PHE A 578 45.27 -9.84 -7.92
C PHE A 578 46.48 -8.98 -8.25
N THR A 579 46.48 -8.33 -9.41
CA THR A 579 47.53 -7.38 -9.82
C THR A 579 46.87 -6.05 -10.20
N PRO A 580 46.95 -5.00 -9.37
CA PRO A 580 46.32 -3.72 -9.66
C PRO A 580 47.10 -2.99 -10.75
N GLU A 581 46.47 -2.72 -11.91
CA GLU A 581 47.13 -2.02 -13.03
C GLU A 581 47.01 -0.48 -12.94
N LYS A 582 45.99 0.02 -12.25
CA LYS A 582 45.69 1.45 -12.15
C LYS A 582 45.82 1.93 -10.71
N THR A 583 46.34 3.14 -10.53
CA THR A 583 46.36 3.81 -9.23
C THR A 583 44.95 4.26 -8.85
N GLY A 584 44.64 4.25 -7.56
CA GLY A 584 43.30 4.56 -7.08
C GLY A 584 42.98 3.87 -5.75
N GLU A 585 41.79 4.14 -5.23
CA GLU A 585 41.29 3.53 -4.01
C GLU A 585 40.22 2.48 -4.35
N TYR A 586 40.46 1.25 -3.92
CA TYR A 586 39.59 0.11 -4.19
C TYR A 586 38.94 -0.34 -2.89
N PRO A 587 37.60 -0.33 -2.78
CA PRO A 587 36.92 -0.73 -1.56
C PRO A 587 36.97 -2.25 -1.38
N ILE A 588 37.14 -2.70 -0.15
CA ILE A 588 36.83 -4.06 0.27
C ILE A 588 35.38 -4.06 0.74
N THR A 589 34.52 -4.87 0.15
CA THR A 589 33.07 -4.86 0.44
C THR A 589 32.56 -6.25 0.79
N CYS A 590 31.29 -6.37 1.22
CA CYS A 590 30.56 -7.63 1.05
C CYS A 590 29.97 -7.74 -0.36
N ALA A 591 29.36 -8.90 -0.68
CA ALA A 591 28.69 -9.11 -1.96
C ALA A 591 27.51 -8.15 -2.24
N MET A 592 27.00 -7.46 -1.22
CA MET A 592 25.96 -6.43 -1.35
C MET A 592 26.51 -5.00 -1.33
N GLY A 593 27.83 -4.83 -1.46
CA GLY A 593 28.45 -3.52 -1.64
C GLY A 593 28.62 -2.69 -0.36
N VAL A 594 28.39 -3.26 0.83
CA VAL A 594 28.66 -2.58 2.10
C VAL A 594 30.19 -2.50 2.29
N PRO A 595 30.77 -1.30 2.47
CA PRO A 595 32.22 -1.13 2.62
C PRO A 595 32.70 -1.66 3.97
N ARG A 596 33.84 -2.37 3.93
CA ARG A 596 34.52 -2.98 5.07
C ARG A 596 35.94 -2.47 5.24
N GLY A 597 36.54 -2.00 4.16
CA GLY A 597 37.92 -1.54 4.14
C GLY A 597 38.30 -0.94 2.79
N ILE A 598 39.57 -0.57 2.64
CA ILE A 598 40.09 0.09 1.45
C ILE A 598 41.51 -0.38 1.12
N ILE A 599 41.79 -0.54 -0.16
CA ILE A 599 43.12 -0.80 -0.70
C ILE A 599 43.49 0.40 -1.56
N LYS A 600 44.46 1.17 -1.08
CA LYS A 600 45.04 2.28 -1.80
C LYS A 600 46.18 1.78 -2.67
N VAL A 601 46.00 1.90 -3.98
CA VAL A 601 47.03 1.56 -4.98
C VAL A 601 47.76 2.84 -5.35
N VAL A 602 49.06 2.89 -5.03
CA VAL A 602 49.95 4.04 -5.30
C VAL A 602 50.97 3.76 -6.39
#